data_AF-A0A060BUK5-F1
#
_entry.id   AF-A0A060BUK5-F1
#
_cell.length_a   1.000
_cell.length_b   1.000
_cell.length_c   1.000
_cell.angle_alpha   90.00
_cell.angle_beta   90.00
_cell.angle_gamma   90.00
#
_symmetry.space_group_name_H-M   'P 1'
#
loop_
_entity.id
_entity.type
_entity.pdbx_description
1 polymer ?
#
loop_
_entity_poly.entity_id
_entity_poly.type
_entity_poly.pdbx_seq_one_letter_code
_entity_poly.pdbx_strand_id
1 'polypeptide(L)'
;MIDLSNTTKAKITIDRNYKISKIDNRIYGSFIEHLGRAVYGGIYEPNYADADQYGFRKDVIKLVQELKVPIIRYPGGNFVSGYNWEDGIGPVSERPRRLDLAWR
;
A
#
# COMPACT_ATOMS: atom_id res chain seq x y z
N MET A 1 41.21 -2.17 -19.54
CA MET A 1 41.27 -3.22 -18.49
C MET A 1 40.66 -2.63 -17.24
N ILE A 2 39.68 -3.30 -16.63
CA ILE A 2 39.10 -2.86 -15.35
C ILE A 2 40.02 -3.36 -14.23
N ASP A 3 40.53 -2.45 -13.41
CA ASP A 3 41.35 -2.77 -12.25
C ASP A 3 40.47 -3.35 -11.13
N LEU A 4 40.73 -4.60 -10.76
CA LEU A 4 40.03 -5.34 -9.70
C LEU A 4 40.76 -5.26 -8.34
N SER A 5 41.83 -4.47 -8.23
CA SER A 5 42.69 -4.35 -7.04
C SER A 5 41.98 -3.83 -5.78
N ASN A 6 40.80 -3.23 -5.94
CA ASN A 6 40.02 -2.62 -4.87
C ASN A 6 38.71 -3.36 -4.57
N THR A 7 38.74 -4.69 -4.54
CA THR A 7 37.57 -5.52 -4.22
C THR A 7 37.55 -5.96 -2.76
N THR A 8 36.53 -5.55 -2.01
CA THR A 8 36.31 -5.98 -0.63
C THR A 8 35.74 -7.40 -0.59
N LYS A 9 36.37 -8.29 0.18
CA LYS A 9 35.86 -9.65 0.40
C LYS A 9 34.86 -9.68 1.56
N ALA A 10 33.68 -10.24 1.29
CA ALA A 10 32.67 -10.55 2.31
C ALA A 10 32.51 -12.07 2.46
N LYS A 11 32.11 -12.52 3.66
CA LYS A 11 31.83 -13.93 3.97
C LYS A 11 30.46 -14.06 4.65
N ILE A 12 29.68 -15.04 4.21
CA ILE A 12 28.40 -15.43 4.83
C ILE A 12 28.41 -16.93 5.15
N THR A 13 27.84 -17.31 6.29
CA THR A 13 27.62 -18.71 6.68
C THR A 13 26.12 -18.94 6.84
N ILE A 14 25.60 -20.05 6.30
CA ILE A 14 24.18 -20.42 6.38
C ILE A 14 24.09 -21.80 7.02
N ASP A 15 23.53 -21.87 8.23
CA ASP A 15 23.31 -23.11 8.99
C ASP A 15 21.81 -23.32 9.22
N ARG A 16 21.29 -24.49 8.81
CA ARG A 16 19.87 -24.85 8.95
C ARG A 16 19.45 -25.06 10.40
N ASN A 17 20.38 -25.32 11.31
CA ASN A 17 20.11 -25.50 12.74
C ASN A 17 20.02 -24.16 13.48
N TYR A 18 20.58 -23.09 12.91
CA TYR A 18 20.58 -21.75 13.50
C TYR A 18 19.38 -20.92 13.03
N LYS A 19 18.17 -21.31 13.44
CA LYS A 19 16.90 -20.65 13.04
C LYS A 19 16.54 -19.52 14.02
N ILE A 20 16.07 -18.39 13.49
CA ILE A 20 15.49 -17.30 14.31
C ILE A 20 14.03 -17.63 14.65
N SER A 21 13.17 -17.68 13.64
CA SER A 21 11.74 -17.98 13.80
C SER A 21 11.09 -18.33 12.45
N LYS A 22 9.84 -18.80 12.50
CA LYS A 22 8.99 -18.91 11.29
C LYS A 22 8.59 -17.50 10.85
N ILE A 23 8.70 -17.24 9.55
CA ILE A 23 8.25 -15.98 8.96
C ILE A 23 6.72 -15.90 9.05
N ASP A 24 6.23 -14.78 9.61
CA ASP A 24 4.84 -14.37 9.49
C ASP A 24 4.70 -13.53 8.22
N ASN A 25 3.84 -13.95 7.28
CA ASN A 25 3.70 -13.25 6.00
C ASN A 25 3.27 -11.79 6.17
N ARG A 26 2.66 -11.39 7.29
CA ARG A 26 2.24 -10.00 7.54
C ARG A 26 3.39 -8.99 7.54
N ILE A 27 4.66 -9.44 7.64
CA ILE A 27 5.82 -8.56 7.43
C ILE A 27 5.91 -8.04 5.98
N TYR A 28 5.23 -8.69 5.03
CA TYR A 28 5.09 -8.26 3.65
C TYR A 28 3.83 -7.41 3.41
N GLY A 29 3.24 -6.85 4.48
CA GLY A 29 2.08 -5.98 4.41
C GLY A 29 2.37 -4.65 3.71
N SER A 30 1.29 -3.93 3.38
CA SER A 30 1.34 -2.60 2.76
C SER A 30 0.35 -1.64 3.44
N PHE A 31 0.16 -0.47 2.85
CA PHE A 31 -0.55 0.63 3.47
C PHE A 31 -1.21 1.55 2.43
N ILE A 32 -2.49 1.86 2.62
CA ILE A 32 -3.25 2.83 1.82
C ILE A 32 -3.83 3.90 2.75
N GLU A 33 -3.52 5.15 2.44
CA GLU A 33 -4.04 6.35 3.12
C GLU A 33 -4.86 7.19 2.14
N HIS A 34 -5.83 7.96 2.63
CA HIS A 34 -6.42 9.07 1.86
C HIS A 34 -5.42 10.23 1.75
N LEU A 35 -4.36 10.01 0.97
CA LEU A 35 -3.26 10.95 0.74
C LEU A 35 -2.99 11.05 -0.76
N GLY A 36 -3.07 12.27 -1.29
CA GLY A 36 -2.77 12.56 -2.69
C GLY A 36 -3.55 11.65 -3.66
N ARG A 37 -2.83 10.81 -4.40
CA ARG A 37 -3.39 9.89 -5.42
C ARG A 37 -3.40 8.42 -5.00
N ALA A 38 -3.23 8.09 -3.72
CA ALA A 38 -3.23 6.69 -3.28
C ALA A 38 -4.62 6.05 -3.44
N VAL A 39 -5.69 6.74 -3.02
CA VAL A 39 -7.08 6.30 -3.23
C VAL A 39 -7.61 6.84 -4.56
N TYR A 40 -7.87 8.14 -4.65
CA TYR A 40 -8.47 8.77 -5.83
C TYR A 40 -7.43 8.95 -6.95
N GLY A 41 -7.66 8.29 -8.09
CA GLY A 41 -6.69 8.20 -9.19
C GLY A 41 -5.58 7.16 -8.97
N GLY A 42 -5.66 6.40 -7.87
CA GLY A 42 -4.81 5.26 -7.55
C GLY A 42 -5.62 3.98 -7.62
N ILE A 43 -6.01 3.42 -6.47
CA ILE A 43 -6.85 2.21 -6.44
C ILE A 43 -8.26 2.45 -6.98
N TYR A 44 -8.80 3.68 -6.90
CA TYR A 44 -10.16 4.03 -7.28
C TYR A 44 -10.18 5.17 -8.32
N GLU A 45 -10.70 4.88 -9.52
CA GLU A 45 -10.83 5.81 -10.63
C GLU A 45 -12.00 5.39 -11.56
N PRO A 46 -13.26 5.78 -11.25
CA PRO A 46 -14.46 5.25 -11.92
C PRO A 46 -14.53 5.47 -13.43
N ASN A 47 -13.88 6.53 -13.93
CA ASN A 47 -13.87 6.86 -15.35
C ASN A 47 -12.68 6.23 -16.10
N TYR A 48 -11.88 5.38 -15.43
CA TYR A 48 -10.77 4.67 -16.05
C TYR A 48 -11.30 3.56 -16.96
N ALA A 49 -10.68 3.41 -18.15
CA ALA A 49 -11.17 2.48 -19.18
C ALA A 49 -11.23 1.01 -18.70
N ASP A 50 -10.34 0.62 -17.78
CA ASP A 50 -10.28 -0.73 -17.19
C ASP A 50 -10.70 -0.75 -15.71
N ALA A 51 -11.61 0.16 -15.33
CA ALA A 51 -12.25 0.09 -14.02
C ALA A 51 -13.24 -1.09 -13.94
N ASP A 52 -13.42 -1.66 -12.76
CA ASP A 52 -14.50 -2.60 -12.49
C ASP A 52 -15.84 -1.88 -12.20
N GLN A 53 -16.89 -2.66 -11.92
CA GLN A 53 -18.23 -2.13 -11.63
C GLN A 53 -18.30 -1.26 -10.35
N TYR A 54 -17.28 -1.33 -9.50
CA TYR A 54 -17.17 -0.53 -8.28
C TYR A 54 -16.26 0.68 -8.46
N GLY A 55 -15.66 0.87 -9.65
CA GLY A 55 -14.75 1.97 -9.96
C GLY A 55 -13.29 1.70 -9.58
N PHE A 56 -12.92 0.47 -9.22
CA PHE A 56 -11.53 0.12 -8.93
C PHE A 56 -10.76 -0.24 -10.20
N ARG A 57 -9.50 0.19 -10.25
CA ARG A 57 -8.61 -0.06 -11.38
C ARG A 57 -8.14 -1.52 -11.41
N LYS A 58 -8.54 -2.29 -12.43
CA LYS A 58 -8.19 -3.72 -12.54
C LYS A 58 -6.69 -3.95 -12.77
N ASP A 59 -6.04 -3.05 -13.49
CA ASP A 59 -4.59 -3.09 -13.70
C ASP A 59 -3.84 -2.93 -12.36
N VAL A 60 -4.28 -2.02 -11.49
CA VAL A 60 -3.73 -1.85 -10.14
C VAL A 60 -4.00 -3.07 -9.27
N ILE A 61 -5.23 -3.64 -9.32
CA ILE A 61 -5.56 -4.88 -8.61
C ILE A 61 -4.60 -6.01 -8.99
N LYS A 62 -4.34 -6.19 -10.29
CA LYS A 62 -3.44 -7.24 -10.79
C LYS A 62 -2.02 -7.05 -10.26
N LEU A 63 -1.49 -5.83 -10.31
CA LEU A 63 -0.16 -5.52 -9.78
C LEU A 63 -0.06 -5.80 -8.27
N VAL A 64 -1.09 -5.45 -7.49
CA VAL A 64 -1.11 -5.72 -6.04
C VAL A 64 -1.18 -7.24 -5.75
N GLN A 65 -1.92 -7.99 -6.56
CA GLN A 65 -1.98 -9.46 -6.46
C GLN A 65 -0.62 -10.11 -6.78
N GLU A 66 0.10 -9.61 -7.77
CA GLU A 66 1.46 -10.09 -8.12
C GLU A 66 2.45 -9.87 -6.97
N LEU A 67 2.30 -8.78 -6.20
CA LEU A 67 3.09 -8.50 -4.99
C LEU A 67 2.77 -9.42 -3.80
N LYS A 68 1.63 -10.13 -3.83
CA LYS A 68 1.18 -11.04 -2.75
C LYS A 68 1.09 -10.37 -1.37
N VAL A 69 0.62 -9.12 -1.33
CA VAL A 69 0.44 -8.36 -0.08
C VAL A 69 -0.63 -9.03 0.78
N PRO A 70 -0.30 -9.53 2.00
CA PRO A 70 -1.23 -10.30 2.81
C PRO A 70 -2.08 -9.45 3.75
N ILE A 71 -1.71 -8.18 3.97
CA ILE A 71 -2.46 -7.24 4.80
C ILE A 71 -2.19 -5.81 4.33
N ILE A 72 -3.24 -4.97 4.32
CA ILE A 72 -3.15 -3.55 4.00
C ILE A 72 -3.71 -2.76 5.17
N ARG A 73 -2.91 -1.85 5.74
CA ARG A 73 -3.39 -0.86 6.71
C ARG A 73 -4.23 0.20 5.99
N TYR A 74 -5.29 0.70 6.63
CA TYR A 74 -6.22 1.71 6.10
C TYR A 74 -7.04 2.31 7.28
N PRO A 75 -7.64 3.53 7.20
CA PRO A 75 -7.53 4.58 6.18
C PRO A 75 -6.37 5.56 6.40
N GLY A 76 -5.59 5.28 7.43
CA GLY A 76 -4.88 6.31 8.15
C GLY A 76 -3.43 6.45 7.77
N GLY A 77 -2.65 6.84 8.77
CA GLY A 77 -1.52 7.75 8.63
C GLY A 77 -1.91 9.01 9.40
N ASN A 78 -1.54 10.20 8.95
CA ASN A 78 -1.97 11.41 9.63
C ASN A 78 -3.46 11.73 9.36
N PHE A 79 -4.00 11.30 8.20
CA PHE A 79 -5.39 11.53 7.78
C PHE A 79 -6.41 11.08 8.84
N VAL A 80 -6.18 9.89 9.44
CA VAL A 80 -7.18 9.31 10.37
C VAL A 80 -7.35 10.11 11.65
N SER A 81 -6.38 10.95 12.02
CA SER A 81 -6.43 11.73 13.26
C SER A 81 -7.57 12.76 13.29
N GLY A 82 -8.09 13.17 12.14
CA GLY A 82 -9.23 14.09 12.01
C GLY A 82 -10.41 13.52 11.23
N TYR A 83 -10.43 12.21 10.98
CA TYR A 83 -11.43 11.57 10.12
C TYR A 83 -12.58 10.97 10.93
N ASN A 84 -13.83 11.36 10.61
CA ASN A 84 -15.03 10.69 11.11
C ASN A 84 -15.42 9.58 10.13
N TRP A 85 -15.43 8.33 10.58
CA TRP A 85 -15.68 7.18 9.71
C TRP A 85 -17.11 7.17 9.15
N GLU A 86 -18.06 7.77 9.87
CA GLU A 86 -19.46 7.94 9.47
C GLU A 86 -19.59 8.77 8.19
N ASP A 87 -18.68 9.73 7.97
CA ASP A 87 -18.64 10.54 6.74
C ASP A 87 -18.29 9.67 5.49
N GLY A 88 -17.79 8.44 5.68
CA GLY A 88 -17.41 7.52 4.61
C GLY A 88 -18.45 6.47 4.21
N ILE A 89 -19.61 6.41 4.87
CA ILE A 89 -20.64 5.37 4.67
C ILE A 89 -21.97 5.97 4.19
N GLY A 90 -22.97 5.12 3.87
CA GLY A 90 -24.28 5.56 3.38
C GLY A 90 -24.30 5.99 1.90
N PRO A 91 -25.41 6.55 1.39
CA PRO A 91 -25.50 7.05 0.01
C PRO A 91 -24.44 8.10 -0.29
N VAL A 92 -23.75 8.01 -1.43
CA VAL A 92 -22.66 8.94 -1.80
C VAL A 92 -23.13 10.40 -1.80
N SER A 93 -24.38 10.67 -2.17
CA SER A 93 -24.99 12.00 -2.16
C SER A 93 -25.15 12.61 -0.77
N GLU A 94 -25.14 11.80 0.28
CA GLU A 94 -25.30 12.24 1.69
C GLU A 94 -23.95 12.38 2.41
N ARG A 95 -22.85 11.91 1.80
CA ARG A 95 -21.51 11.97 2.39
C ARG A 95 -20.95 13.39 2.27
N PRO A 96 -20.53 14.03 3.39
CA PRO A 96 -20.07 15.42 3.35
C PRO A 96 -18.66 15.54 2.74
N ARG A 97 -18.40 16.67 2.09
CA ARG A 97 -17.02 17.07 1.74
C ARG A 97 -16.33 17.60 3.01
N ARG A 98 -15.14 17.11 3.29
CA ARG A 98 -14.31 17.53 4.43
C ARG A 98 -12.98 18.10 3.96
N LEU A 99 -12.45 19.05 4.71
CA LEU A 99 -11.08 19.50 4.57
C LEU A 99 -10.20 18.56 5.39
N ASP A 100 -9.25 17.91 4.74
CA ASP A 100 -8.17 17.22 5.43
C ASP A 100 -7.10 18.23 5.86
N LEU A 101 -6.76 18.22 7.15
CA LEU A 101 -5.74 19.10 7.73
C LEU A 101 -4.34 18.47 7.72
N ALA A 102 -4.24 17.15 7.53
CA ALA A 102 -2.96 16.45 7.52
C ALA A 102 -2.14 16.75 6.25
N TRP A 103 -2.79 16.85 5.10
CA TRP A 103 -2.13 16.93 3.79
C TRP A 103 -2.45 18.20 3.00
N ARG A 104 -2.55 19.33 3.70
CA ARG A 104 -2.71 20.66 3.10
C ARG A 104 -1.51 21.10 2.25
#